data_AF-A0A6M1Y937-F1
#
_entry.id   AF-A0A6M1Y937-F1
#
_cell.length_a   1.000
_cell.length_b   1.000
_cell.length_c   1.000
_cell.angle_alpha   90.00
_cell.angle_beta   90.00
_cell.angle_gamma   90.00
#
_symmetry.space_group_name_H-M   'P 1'
#
loop_
_entity.id
_entity.type
_entity.pdbx_description
1 polymer ?
#
loop_
_entity_poly.entity_id
_entity_poly.type
_entity_poly.pdbx_seq_one_letter_code
_entity_poly.pdbx_strand_id
1 'polypeptide(L)'
;MEHDTLHSTPAGNPGASRMKVSLRHGIECWFDVDDITIRVWGAPWSGREVISVQDAAGERVVSQKRNLRFNSPHEFEYGGHLYRVEIRLKFGVAEIRLFRDGELIDSDLHDGGVRINLETGRMNWSATLKKILPALVLGGLVGAAFGYLVGSLFK
;
A
#
# COMPACT_ATOMS: atom_id res chain seq x y z
N MET A 1 -12.82 32.02 4.56
CA MET A 1 -13.51 30.77 4.95
C MET A 1 -12.48 29.68 4.84
N GLU A 2 -11.80 29.44 5.95
CA GLU A 2 -10.66 28.53 6.06
C GLU A 2 -11.14 27.08 5.93
N HIS A 3 -10.52 26.34 5.02
CA HIS A 3 -10.74 24.91 4.87
C HIS A 3 -9.94 24.19 5.97
N ASP A 4 -10.61 23.95 7.09
CA ASP A 4 -10.13 23.16 8.20
C ASP A 4 -10.11 21.68 7.79
N THR A 5 -9.00 21.23 7.20
CA THR A 5 -8.75 19.81 6.93
C THR A 5 -8.44 19.12 8.24
N LEU A 6 -9.49 18.60 8.88
CA LEU A 6 -9.43 17.66 9.99
C LEU A 6 -8.50 16.48 9.63
N HIS A 7 -7.27 16.55 10.13
CA HIS A 7 -6.39 15.41 10.30
C HIS A 7 -6.97 14.56 11.43
N SER A 8 -7.90 13.65 11.09
CA SER A 8 -8.41 12.66 12.02
C SER A 8 -7.32 11.63 12.29
N THR A 9 -6.51 11.86 13.32
CA THR A 9 -5.73 10.81 13.98
C THR A 9 -6.71 9.83 14.61
N PRO A 10 -6.81 8.56 14.16
CA PRO A 10 -7.63 7.60 14.87
C PRO A 10 -6.93 7.23 16.18
N ALA A 11 -7.56 7.61 17.30
CA ALA A 11 -7.20 7.15 18.63
C ALA A 11 -7.13 5.62 18.67
N GLY A 12 -6.13 5.10 19.36
CA GLY A 12 -5.63 3.76 19.20
C GLY A 12 -6.49 2.68 19.84
N ASN A 13 -6.55 1.53 19.15
CA ASN A 13 -6.76 0.24 19.78
C ASN A 13 -5.39 -0.46 19.83
N PRO A 14 -4.84 -0.77 21.02
CA PRO A 14 -3.55 -1.45 21.12
C PRO A 14 -3.73 -2.91 20.70
N GLY A 15 -3.13 -3.29 19.56
CA GLY A 15 -3.11 -4.68 19.06
C GLY A 15 -3.84 -4.93 17.74
N ALA A 16 -4.43 -3.91 17.10
CA ALA A 16 -4.94 -4.04 15.73
C ALA A 16 -3.92 -3.49 14.74
N SER A 17 -3.36 -4.35 13.89
CA SER A 17 -2.57 -4.00 12.71
C SER A 17 -3.23 -2.82 11.97
N ARG A 18 -2.57 -1.66 11.91
CA ARG A 18 -3.14 -0.42 11.33
C ARG A 18 -2.64 -0.17 9.91
N MET A 19 -2.26 -1.21 9.17
CA MET A 19 -1.85 -1.04 7.79
C MET A 19 -3.05 -0.74 6.88
N LYS A 20 -2.98 0.37 6.17
CA LYS A 20 -3.89 0.76 5.08
C LYS A 20 -3.14 0.68 3.76
N VAL A 21 -3.73 -0.01 2.79
CA VAL A 21 -3.20 -0.08 1.42
C VAL A 21 -4.28 0.41 0.46
N SER A 22 -3.91 1.36 -0.40
CA SER A 22 -4.80 1.86 -1.45
C SER A 22 -4.03 2.22 -2.72
N LEU A 23 -4.67 2.04 -3.87
CA LEU A 23 -4.09 2.40 -5.18
C LEU A 23 -3.91 3.92 -5.35
N ARG A 24 -4.68 4.73 -4.61
CA ARG A 24 -4.66 6.19 -4.72
C ARG A 24 -3.72 6.85 -3.71
N HIS A 25 -3.73 6.40 -2.47
CA HIS A 25 -2.99 7.03 -1.36
C HIS A 25 -1.74 6.23 -0.95
N GLY A 26 -1.59 5.00 -1.45
CA GLY A 26 -0.42 4.18 -1.22
C GLY A 26 -0.53 3.28 0.00
N ILE A 27 0.63 3.02 0.60
CA ILE A 27 0.77 2.22 1.82
C ILE A 27 0.93 3.19 2.98
N GLU A 28 0.15 2.98 4.03
CA GLU A 28 0.25 3.73 5.28
C GLU A 28 0.16 2.78 6.46
N CYS A 29 1.07 2.89 7.42
CA CYS A 29 1.18 1.98 8.57
C CYS A 29 1.62 2.76 9.80
N TRP A 30 1.23 2.29 10.99
CA TRP A 30 1.60 2.89 12.26
C TRP A 30 2.04 1.81 13.23
N PHE A 31 3.15 2.06 13.93
CA PHE A 31 3.64 1.23 15.02
C PHE A 31 3.64 2.06 16.29
N ASP A 32 2.99 1.58 17.34
CA ASP A 32 2.98 2.21 18.66
C ASP A 32 4.01 1.47 19.53
N VAL A 33 5.15 2.10 19.84
CA VAL A 33 6.28 1.51 20.60
C VAL A 33 6.93 2.57 21.49
N ASP A 34 7.37 2.25 22.70
CA ASP A 34 8.19 3.13 23.56
C ASP A 34 7.67 4.58 23.67
N ASP A 35 6.35 4.73 23.89
CA ASP A 35 5.64 6.01 23.97
C ASP A 35 5.72 6.89 22.71
N ILE A 36 6.10 6.30 21.58
CA ILE A 36 6.07 6.92 20.26
C ILE A 36 5.18 6.17 19.28
N THR A 37 4.67 6.91 18.30
CA THR A 37 4.04 6.34 17.13
C THR A 37 4.93 6.55 15.91
N ILE A 38 5.43 5.46 15.33
CA ILE A 38 6.17 5.48 14.07
C ILE A 38 5.16 5.33 12.94
N ARG A 39 5.03 6.36 12.11
CA ARG A 39 4.21 6.34 10.90
C ARG A 39 5.08 6.09 9.67
N VAL A 40 4.63 5.14 8.85
CA VAL A 40 5.26 4.77 7.59
C VAL A 40 4.30 5.11 6.46
N TRP A 41 4.73 5.94 5.52
CA TRP A 41 3.93 6.31 4.35
C TRP A 41 4.71 6.07 3.05
N GLY A 42 4.08 5.43 2.07
CA GLY A 42 4.65 5.11 0.76
C GLY A 42 3.71 5.49 -0.38
N ALA A 43 4.11 6.41 -1.26
CA ALA A 43 3.31 6.91 -2.37
C ALA A 43 3.45 6.02 -3.63
N PRO A 44 2.36 5.41 -4.14
CA PRO A 44 2.40 4.24 -5.01
C PRO A 44 3.01 4.53 -6.40
N TRP A 45 2.88 5.77 -6.90
CA TRP A 45 3.33 6.15 -8.24
C TRP A 45 4.71 6.79 -8.26
N SER A 46 5.06 7.55 -7.21
CA SER A 46 6.36 8.22 -7.14
C SER A 46 7.42 7.35 -6.47
N GLY A 47 7.02 6.31 -5.73
CA GLY A 47 7.89 5.53 -4.86
C GLY A 47 8.40 6.33 -3.67
N ARG A 48 7.80 7.49 -3.36
CA ARG A 48 8.24 8.30 -2.22
C ARG A 48 7.86 7.60 -0.92
N GLU A 49 8.84 7.42 -0.05
CA GLU A 49 8.72 6.77 1.25
C GLU A 49 9.09 7.79 2.33
N VAL A 50 8.25 7.93 3.35
CA VAL A 50 8.44 8.86 4.46
C VAL A 50 8.18 8.12 5.76
N ILE A 51 9.13 8.20 6.69
CA ILE A 51 9.01 7.70 8.05
C ILE A 51 8.94 8.91 8.97
N SER A 52 7.88 9.00 9.75
CA SER A 52 7.74 10.01 10.81
C SER A 52 7.60 9.35 12.18
N VAL A 53 8.05 10.07 13.20
CA VAL A 53 7.87 9.71 14.61
C VAL A 53 6.99 10.78 15.22
N GLN A 54 5.94 10.35 15.90
CA GLN A 54 5.08 11.19 16.71
C GLN A 54 5.34 10.89 18.18
N ASP A 55 5.68 11.92 18.93
CA ASP A 55 5.91 11.88 20.38
C ASP A 55 5.18 13.06 21.05
N ALA A 56 5.44 13.29 22.35
CA ALA A 56 4.84 14.39 23.10
C ALA A 56 5.19 15.80 22.57
N ALA A 57 6.29 15.96 21.83
CA ALA A 57 6.69 17.21 21.21
C ALA A 57 6.07 17.42 19.81
N GLY A 58 5.52 16.37 19.21
CA GLY A 58 4.81 16.43 17.93
C GLY A 58 5.27 15.38 16.92
N GLU A 59 4.84 15.52 15.66
CA GLU A 59 5.28 14.66 14.55
C GLU A 59 6.51 15.25 13.85
N ARG A 60 7.52 14.41 13.63
CA ARG A 60 8.73 14.77 12.88
C ARG A 60 9.11 13.69 11.88
N VAL A 61 9.56 14.12 10.69
CA VAL A 61 10.08 13.19 9.67
C VAL A 61 11.50 12.80 10.04
N VAL A 62 11.73 11.50 10.21
CA VAL A 62 13.05 10.93 10.58
C VAL A 62 13.77 10.32 9.38
N SER A 63 13.03 9.92 8.34
CA SER A 63 13.63 9.37 7.12
C SER A 63 12.74 9.62 5.91
N GLN A 64 13.36 9.92 4.77
CA GLN A 64 12.67 10.03 3.49
C GLN A 64 13.53 9.41 2.37
N LYS A 65 12.91 8.56 1.55
CA LYS A 65 13.54 7.94 0.39
C LYS A 65 12.61 7.93 -0.82
N ARG A 66 13.15 7.55 -1.97
CA ARG A 66 12.38 7.33 -3.19
C ARG A 66 12.78 5.98 -3.80
N ASN A 67 11.89 5.01 -3.72
CA ASN A 67 12.07 3.66 -4.22
C ASN A 67 10.77 3.12 -4.83
N LEU A 68 10.75 2.99 -6.16
CA LEU A 68 9.59 2.45 -6.89
C LEU A 68 9.30 0.98 -6.57
N ARG A 69 10.30 0.23 -6.08
CA ARG A 69 10.14 -1.19 -5.76
C ARG A 69 9.62 -1.42 -4.34
N PHE A 70 9.55 -0.38 -3.50
CA PHE A 70 9.17 -0.48 -2.09
C PHE A 70 9.90 -1.63 -1.38
N ASN A 71 11.22 -1.65 -1.56
CA ASN A 71 12.13 -2.60 -0.93
C ASN A 71 13.35 -1.82 -0.42
N SER A 72 13.17 -1.16 0.72
CA SER A 72 14.13 -0.19 1.26
C SER A 72 14.13 -0.22 2.78
N PRO A 73 15.32 -0.25 3.41
CA PRO A 73 15.46 0.00 4.83
C PRO A 73 15.48 1.51 5.11
N HIS A 74 14.92 1.92 6.23
CA HIS A 74 15.01 3.25 6.82
C HIS A 74 15.53 3.12 8.23
N GLU A 75 16.69 3.69 8.50
CA GLU A 75 17.34 3.63 9.81
C GLU A 75 17.34 5.01 10.45
N PHE A 76 17.06 5.09 11.74
CA PHE A 76 17.08 6.31 12.53
C PHE A 76 17.27 6.00 14.01
N GLU A 77 17.87 6.94 14.76
CA GLU A 77 18.02 6.81 16.20
C GLU A 77 16.91 7.58 16.92
N TYR A 78 16.33 6.96 17.95
CA TYR A 78 15.34 7.60 18.82
C TYR A 78 15.48 7.04 20.25
N GLY A 79 15.51 7.92 21.25
CA GLY A 79 15.55 7.50 22.66
C GLY A 79 16.77 6.64 23.04
N GLY A 80 17.88 6.73 22.29
CA GLY A 80 19.08 5.91 22.50
C GLY A 80 19.04 4.53 21.83
N HIS A 81 17.97 4.21 21.11
CA HIS A 81 17.83 2.97 20.35
C HIS A 81 17.95 3.22 18.84
N LEU A 82 18.54 2.26 18.13
CA LEU A 82 18.59 2.26 16.67
C LEU A 82 17.34 1.57 16.11
N TYR A 83 16.48 2.34 15.48
CA TYR A 83 15.30 1.83 14.80
C TYR A 83 15.60 1.57 13.32
N ARG A 84 15.08 0.47 12.81
CA ARG A 84 15.07 0.17 11.38
C ARG A 84 13.67 -0.23 10.92
N VAL A 85 13.14 0.51 9.97
CA VAL A 85 11.89 0.17 9.25
C VAL A 85 12.26 -0.43 7.90
N GLU A 86 11.79 -1.63 7.62
CA GLU A 86 11.91 -2.24 6.30
C GLU A 86 10.55 -2.30 5.60
N ILE A 87 10.45 -1.65 4.45
CA ILE A 87 9.29 -1.76 3.58
C ILE A 87 9.59 -2.84 2.55
N ARG A 88 8.70 -3.82 2.38
CA ARG A 88 8.83 -4.91 1.41
C ARG A 88 7.52 -5.12 0.66
N LEU A 89 7.51 -4.81 -0.62
CA LEU A 89 6.41 -5.12 -1.53
C LEU A 89 6.79 -6.28 -2.45
N LYS A 90 6.05 -7.39 -2.38
CA LYS A 90 6.23 -8.55 -3.26
C LYS A 90 4.88 -9.10 -3.70
N PHE A 91 4.64 -9.19 -5.01
CA PHE A 91 3.48 -9.89 -5.60
C PHE A 91 2.11 -9.56 -4.97
N GLY A 92 1.85 -8.28 -4.65
CA GLY A 92 0.58 -7.86 -4.04
C GLY A 92 0.50 -8.03 -2.52
N VAL A 93 1.58 -8.50 -1.90
CA VAL A 93 1.79 -8.52 -0.45
C VAL A 93 2.67 -7.33 -0.06
N ALA A 94 2.16 -6.50 0.84
CA ALA A 94 2.90 -5.43 1.49
C ALA A 94 3.26 -5.88 2.92
N GLU A 95 4.54 -5.90 3.23
CA GLU A 95 5.06 -6.22 4.55
C GLU A 95 5.89 -5.04 5.03
N ILE A 96 5.63 -4.57 6.25
CA ILE A 96 6.45 -3.54 6.89
C ILE A 96 6.94 -4.13 8.22
N ARG A 97 8.26 -4.14 8.40
CA ARG A 97 8.91 -4.66 9.60
C ARG A 97 9.59 -3.55 10.36
N LEU A 98 9.44 -3.57 11.68
CA LEU A 98 10.07 -2.64 12.60
C LEU A 98 11.08 -3.40 13.46
N PHE A 99 12.33 -2.95 13.42
CA PHE A 99 13.40 -3.46 14.25
C PHE A 99 13.86 -2.38 15.23
N ARG A 100 14.27 -2.82 16.42
CA ARG A 100 14.96 -2.01 17.45
C ARG A 100 16.25 -2.72 17.83
N ASP A 101 17.38 -2.03 17.71
CA ASP A 101 18.72 -2.56 17.98
C ASP A 101 19.02 -3.88 17.25
N GLY A 102 18.47 -4.02 16.04
CA GLY A 102 18.60 -5.21 15.20
C GLY A 102 17.60 -6.34 15.47
N GLU A 103 16.80 -6.24 16.54
CA GLU A 103 15.75 -7.21 16.87
C GLU A 103 14.41 -6.81 16.26
N LEU A 104 13.68 -7.75 15.65
CA LEU A 104 12.34 -7.50 15.11
C LEU A 104 11.35 -7.34 16.26
N ILE A 105 10.81 -6.14 16.44
CA ILE A 105 9.86 -5.84 17.51
C ILE A 105 8.40 -5.86 17.05
N ASP A 106 8.15 -5.53 15.79
CA ASP A 106 6.80 -5.56 15.21
C ASP A 106 6.84 -5.77 13.69
N SER A 107 5.75 -6.29 13.13
CA SER A 107 5.56 -6.43 11.70
C SER A 107 4.08 -6.40 11.33
N ASP A 108 3.73 -5.55 10.37
CA ASP A 108 2.41 -5.56 9.76
C ASP A 108 2.48 -6.16 8.35
N LEU A 109 1.51 -7.02 8.05
CA LEU A 109 1.38 -7.71 6.77
C LEU A 109 0.00 -7.44 6.18
N HIS A 110 -0.04 -6.90 4.97
CA HIS A 110 -1.24 -6.80 4.18
C HIS A 110 -1.13 -7.70 2.93
N ASP A 111 -1.94 -8.75 2.91
CA ASP A 111 -2.20 -9.56 1.72
C ASP A 111 -3.42 -8.97 1.01
N GLY A 112 -3.20 -8.35 -0.16
CA GLY A 112 -4.25 -7.72 -0.97
C GLY A 112 -5.29 -8.68 -1.56
N GLY A 113 -5.34 -9.93 -1.11
CA GLY A 113 -6.36 -10.92 -1.48
C GLY A 113 -6.22 -11.44 -2.91
N VAL A 114 -5.20 -11.01 -3.65
CA VAL A 114 -4.79 -11.71 -4.86
C VAL A 114 -3.99 -12.92 -4.38
N ARG A 115 -4.69 -14.05 -4.22
CA ARG A 115 -4.09 -15.38 -4.01
C ARG A 115 -3.23 -15.76 -5.22
N ILE A 116 -2.12 -15.08 -5.43
CA ILE A 116 -1.04 -15.56 -6.28
C ILE A 116 -0.29 -16.54 -5.40
N ASN A 117 -0.61 -17.81 -5.58
CA ASN A 117 0.07 -18.88 -4.91
C ASN A 117 1.54 -18.87 -5.38
N LEU A 118 2.42 -18.24 -4.59
CA LEU A 118 3.81 -17.99 -4.92
C LEU A 118 4.61 -19.28 -5.13
N GLU A 119 4.10 -20.42 -4.67
CA GLU A 119 4.77 -21.70 -4.80
C GLU A 119 4.64 -22.34 -6.19
N THR A 120 3.74 -21.89 -7.07
CA THR A 120 3.45 -22.62 -8.33
C THR A 120 3.43 -21.81 -9.63
N GLY A 121 3.46 -20.47 -9.59
CA GLY A 121 3.52 -19.65 -10.82
C GLY A 121 2.33 -19.82 -11.79
N ARG A 122 1.23 -20.46 -11.36
CA ARG A 122 0.05 -20.66 -12.20
C ARG A 122 -1.03 -19.64 -11.86
N MET A 123 -1.12 -18.61 -12.71
CA MET A 123 -2.26 -17.71 -12.76
C MET A 123 -3.53 -18.54 -13.01
N ASN A 124 -4.53 -18.43 -12.13
CA ASN A 124 -5.82 -19.12 -12.32
C ASN A 124 -6.62 -18.39 -13.42
N TRP A 125 -6.22 -18.61 -14.68
CA TRP A 125 -6.82 -18.03 -15.88
C TRP A 125 -8.34 -18.22 -15.92
N SER A 126 -8.87 -19.30 -15.35
CA SER A 126 -10.30 -19.53 -15.29
C SER A 126 -11.06 -18.50 -14.43
N ALA A 127 -10.47 -18.04 -13.33
CA ALA A 127 -11.08 -17.05 -12.44
C ALA A 127 -10.89 -15.62 -12.99
N THR A 128 -9.73 -15.33 -13.56
CA THR A 128 -9.44 -14.04 -14.22
C THR A 128 -10.30 -13.86 -15.46
N LEU A 129 -10.43 -14.90 -16.30
CA LEU A 129 -11.25 -14.84 -17.51
C LEU A 129 -12.73 -14.70 -17.17
N LYS A 130 -13.26 -15.39 -16.15
CA LYS A 130 -14.65 -15.21 -15.69
C LYS A 130 -14.97 -13.78 -15.25
N LYS A 131 -13.99 -13.04 -14.71
CA LYS A 131 -14.17 -11.63 -14.31
C LYS A 131 -14.10 -10.67 -15.49
N ILE A 132 -13.27 -10.95 -16.50
CA ILE A 132 -13.09 -10.08 -17.67
C ILE A 132 -14.16 -10.35 -18.73
N LEU A 133 -14.67 -11.58 -18.81
CA LEU A 133 -15.68 -12.03 -19.78
C LEU A 133 -16.91 -11.12 -19.86
N PRO A 134 -17.56 -10.68 -18.76
CA PRO A 134 -18.71 -9.78 -18.87
C PRO A 134 -18.36 -8.43 -19.50
N ALA A 135 -17.17 -7.87 -19.23
CA ALA A 135 -16.71 -6.63 -19.85
C ALA A 135 -16.38 -6.82 -21.34
N LEU A 136 -15.80 -7.96 -21.70
CA LEU A 136 -15.52 -8.34 -23.10
C LEU A 136 -16.81 -8.57 -23.91
N VAL A 137 -17.80 -9.24 -23.33
CA VAL A 137 -19.11 -9.45 -23.97
C VAL A 137 -19.82 -8.11 -24.15
N LEU A 138 -19.81 -7.25 -23.13
CA LEU A 138 -20.44 -5.94 -23.22
C LEU A 138 -19.74 -5.04 -24.26
N GLY A 139 -18.42 -4.99 -24.27
CA GLY A 139 -17.64 -4.27 -25.27
C GLY A 139 -17.81 -4.83 -26.69
N GLY A 140 -17.88 -6.15 -26.82
CA GLY A 140 -18.11 -6.85 -28.09
C GLY A 140 -19.48 -6.54 -28.70
N LEU A 141 -20.53 -6.47 -27.88
CA LEU A 141 -21.88 -6.10 -28.35
C LEU A 141 -21.94 -4.65 -28.85
N VAL A 142 -21.29 -3.72 -28.13
CA VAL A 142 -21.20 -2.32 -28.56
C VAL A 142 -20.41 -2.20 -29.88
N GLY A 143 -19.28 -2.91 -29.99
CA GLY A 143 -18.48 -2.94 -31.22
C GLY A 143 -19.22 -3.54 -32.41
N ALA A 144 -20.00 -4.61 -32.21
CA ALA A 144 -20.81 -5.23 -33.26
C ALA A 144 -21.96 -4.32 -33.72
N ALA A 145 -22.64 -3.64 -32.80
CA ALA A 145 -23.69 -2.66 -33.14
C ALA A 145 -23.12 -1.47 -33.93
N PHE A 146 -21.96 -0.96 -33.54
CA PHE A 146 -21.28 0.12 -34.25
C PHE A 146 -20.81 -0.32 -35.64
N GLY A 147 -20.20 -1.50 -35.75
CA GLY A 147 -19.77 -2.07 -37.03
C GLY A 147 -20.94 -2.32 -37.99
N TYR A 148 -22.09 -2.78 -37.48
CA TYR A 148 -23.30 -2.93 -38.29
C TYR A 148 -23.83 -1.58 -38.80
N LEU A 149 -23.88 -0.55 -37.95
CA LEU A 149 -24.30 0.80 -38.35
C LEU A 149 -23.39 1.39 -39.42
N VAL A 150 -22.06 1.32 -39.23
CA VAL A 150 -21.08 1.79 -40.21
C VAL A 150 -21.19 1.00 -41.51
N GLY A 151 -21.27 -0.32 -41.45
CA GLY A 151 -21.44 -1.18 -42.64
C GLY A 151 -22.74 -0.92 -43.40
N SER A 152 -23.81 -0.51 -42.71
CA SER A 152 -25.08 -0.14 -43.34
C SER A 152 -25.06 1.23 -44.03
N LEU A 153 -24.18 2.14 -43.60
CA LEU A 153 -23.98 3.48 -44.19
C LEU A 153 -23.16 3.45 -45.49
N PHE A 154 -22.36 2.41 -45.71
CA PHE A 154 -21.54 2.22 -46.92
C PHE A 154 -22.15 1.21 -47.91
N LYS A 155 -23.46 0.94 -47.81
CA LYS A 155 -24.20 0.05 -48.72
C LYS A 155 -25.03 0.85 -49.73
#